data_AF-A0A4P6JPR0-F1
#
_entry.id   AF-A0A4P6JPR0-F1
#
_cell.length_a   1.000
_cell.length_b   1.000
_cell.length_c   1.000
_cell.angle_alpha   90.00
_cell.angle_beta   90.00
_cell.angle_gamma   90.00
#
_symmetry.space_group_name_H-M   'P 1'
#
loop_
_entity.id
_entity.type
_entity.pdbx_description
1 polymer ?
#
loop_
_entity_poly.entity_id
_entity_poly.type
_entity_poly.pdbx_seq_one_letter_code
_entity_poly.pdbx_strand_id
1 'polypeptide(L)'
;MENQTLSIHRLVQAVQKDRMDHETRRHWAERVVRATDAAFPDHPQDVATWPQCLRYLDQVQACYTLIEDYAFLFSEAAAVLHRTGLYFLHHAFYALAEPL
;
A
#
# COMPACT_ATOMS: atom_id res chain seq x y z
N MET A 1 -14.23 -11.45 -15.02
CA MET A 1 -12.77 -11.30 -14.86
C MET A 1 -12.40 -11.91 -13.54
N GLU A 2 -11.80 -13.10 -13.57
CA GLU A 2 -11.47 -13.88 -12.39
C GLU A 2 -10.28 -13.24 -11.67
N ASN A 3 -10.52 -12.73 -10.47
CA ASN A 3 -9.47 -12.24 -9.58
C ASN A 3 -8.65 -13.47 -9.15
N GLN A 4 -7.52 -13.73 -9.81
CA GLN A 4 -6.54 -14.74 -9.37
C GLN A 4 -5.83 -14.23 -8.12
N THR A 5 -6.59 -14.04 -7.04
CA THR A 5 -6.08 -13.60 -5.76
C THR A 5 -5.63 -14.83 -5.00
N LEU A 6 -4.32 -15.06 -4.96
CA LEU A 6 -3.71 -16.04 -4.05
C LEU A 6 -4.10 -15.67 -2.61
N SER A 7 -5.15 -16.32 -2.11
CA SER A 7 -5.72 -16.05 -0.79
C SER A 7 -5.14 -17.03 0.21
N ILE A 8 -4.20 -16.57 1.05
CA ILE A 8 -3.73 -17.35 2.19
C ILE A 8 -4.74 -17.18 3.33
N HIS A 9 -5.24 -18.28 3.88
CA HIS A 9 -6.19 -18.28 4.99
C HIS A 9 -5.62 -17.54 6.22
N ARG A 10 -6.43 -16.69 6.88
CA ARG A 10 -5.98 -15.84 8.02
C ARG A 10 -5.33 -16.62 9.15
N LEU A 11 -5.80 -17.84 9.44
CA LEU A 11 -5.19 -18.70 10.47
C LEU A 11 -3.76 -19.11 10.10
N VAL A 12 -3.52 -19.42 8.82
CA VAL A 12 -2.17 -19.78 8.33
C VAL A 12 -1.25 -18.57 8.42
N GLN A 13 -1.74 -17.38 8.04
CA GLN A 13 -0.99 -16.14 8.21
C GLN A 13 -0.61 -15.90 9.68
N ALA A 14 -1.54 -16.14 10.61
CA ALA A 14 -1.31 -15.97 12.04
C ALA A 14 -0.24 -16.93 12.56
N VAL A 15 -0.34 -18.22 12.23
CA VAL A 15 0.66 -19.24 12.65
C VAL A 15 2.04 -18.93 12.09
N GLN A 16 2.12 -18.50 10.82
CA GLN A 16 3.41 -18.15 10.21
C GLN A 16 4.02 -16.90 10.85
N LYS A 17 3.20 -15.89 11.16
CA LYS A 17 3.66 -14.69 11.87
C LYS A 17 4.09 -14.99 13.31
N ASP A 18 3.41 -15.91 14.00
CA ASP A 18 3.72 -16.32 15.38
C ASP A 18 5.07 -17.06 15.47
N ARG A 19 5.42 -17.81 14.43
CA ARG A 19 6.71 -18.50 14.31
C ARG A 19 7.89 -17.59 13.96
N MET A 20 7.63 -16.36 13.51
CA MET A 20 8.68 -15.40 13.19
C MET A 20 9.05 -14.59 14.43
N ASP A 21 10.35 -14.52 14.72
CA ASP A 21 10.82 -13.57 15.72
C ASP A 21 10.52 -12.12 15.28
N HIS A 22 10.65 -11.20 16.24
CA HIS A 22 10.34 -9.79 16.02
C HIS A 22 11.20 -9.17 14.91
N GLU A 23 12.48 -9.55 14.84
CA GLU A 23 13.42 -9.04 13.85
C GLU A 23 13.05 -9.50 12.43
N THR A 24 12.69 -10.76 12.26
CA THR A 24 12.23 -11.33 10.98
C THR A 24 10.94 -10.66 10.53
N ARG A 25 9.98 -10.43 11.44
CA ARG A 25 8.75 -9.71 11.12
C ARG A 25 9.00 -8.29 10.66
N ARG A 26 9.92 -7.57 11.33
CA ARG A 26 10.33 -6.22 10.92
C ARG A 26 10.97 -6.21 9.53
N HIS A 27 11.87 -7.15 9.23
CA HIS A 27 12.50 -7.24 7.91
C HIS A 27 11.48 -7.52 6.79
N TRP A 28 10.50 -8.40 7.04
CA TRP A 28 9.41 -8.62 6.08
C TRP A 28 8.52 -7.39 5.91
N ALA A 29 8.20 -6.70 7.00
CA ALA A 29 7.43 -5.46 6.95
C ALA A 29 8.14 -4.39 6.10
N GLU A 30 9.45 -4.20 6.31
CA GLU A 30 10.25 -3.28 5.49
C GLU A 30 10.21 -3.66 4.00
N ARG A 31 10.40 -4.95 3.68
CA ARG A 31 10.35 -5.43 2.29
C ARG A 31 8.99 -5.20 1.65
N VAL A 32 7.91 -5.41 2.40
CA VAL A 32 6.55 -5.16 1.91
C VAL A 32 6.36 -3.69 1.58
N VAL A 33 6.76 -2.78 2.46
CA VAL A 33 6.66 -1.34 2.19
C VAL A 33 7.46 -0.95 0.94
N ARG A 34 8.70 -1.41 0.79
CA ARG A 34 9.52 -1.15 -0.41
C ARG A 34 8.90 -1.74 -1.69
N ALA A 35 8.33 -2.94 -1.60
CA ALA A 35 7.66 -3.57 -2.74
C ALA A 35 6.38 -2.84 -3.13
N THR A 36 5.60 -2.36 -2.15
CA THR A 36 4.40 -1.56 -2.40
C THR A 36 4.77 -0.21 -2.99
N ASP A 37 5.81 0.46 -2.49
CA ASP A 37 6.34 1.69 -3.07
C ASP A 37 6.75 1.49 -4.55
N ALA A 38 7.48 0.42 -4.86
CA ALA A 38 7.87 0.11 -6.23
C ALA A 38 6.69 -0.25 -7.16
N ALA A 39 5.60 -0.78 -6.61
CA ALA A 39 4.42 -1.17 -7.38
C ALA A 39 3.40 -0.03 -7.55
N PHE A 40 3.40 0.94 -6.62
CA PHE A 40 2.50 2.07 -6.65
C PHE A 40 2.88 3.03 -7.80
N PRO A 41 1.92 3.59 -8.56
CA PRO A 41 2.23 4.48 -9.66
C PRO A 41 3.05 5.71 -9.25
N ASP A 42 4.02 6.10 -10.08
CA ASP A 42 4.85 7.30 -9.87
C ASP A 42 4.07 8.61 -10.09
N HIS A 43 3.02 8.57 -10.92
CA HIS A 43 2.23 9.74 -11.31
C HIS A 43 0.74 9.56 -10.95
N PRO A 44 0.40 9.44 -9.65
CA PRO A 44 -0.97 9.19 -9.18
C PRO A 44 -2.01 10.26 -9.56
N GLN A 45 -1.54 11.45 -9.97
CA GLN A 45 -2.38 12.54 -10.48
C GLN A 45 -2.91 12.29 -11.90
N ASP A 46 -2.29 11.39 -12.67
CA ASP A 46 -2.77 11.04 -14.01
C ASP A 46 -3.94 10.06 -13.89
N VAL A 47 -5.10 10.43 -14.46
CA VAL A 47 -6.33 9.64 -14.50
C VAL A 47 -6.09 8.24 -15.07
N ALA A 48 -5.14 8.09 -16.01
CA ALA A 48 -4.78 6.80 -16.58
C ALA A 48 -4.21 5.82 -15.54
N THR A 49 -3.62 6.33 -14.45
CA THR A 49 -3.02 5.51 -13.38
C THR A 49 -3.99 5.19 -12.25
N TRP A 50 -5.18 5.80 -12.22
CA TRP A 50 -6.13 5.64 -11.10
C TRP A 50 -6.62 4.20 -10.89
N PRO A 51 -6.92 3.40 -11.93
CA PRO A 51 -7.28 2.00 -11.72
C PRO A 51 -6.16 1.21 -11.01
N GLN A 52 -4.90 1.55 -11.29
CA GLN A 52 -3.76 0.93 -10.62
C GLN A 52 -3.60 1.45 -9.19
N CYS A 53 -3.76 2.76 -8.95
CA CYS A 53 -3.77 3.32 -7.59
C CYS A 53 -4.83 2.63 -6.72
N LEU A 54 -6.08 2.56 -7.20
CA LEU A 54 -7.19 1.88 -6.53
C LEU A 54 -6.87 0.43 -6.17
N ARG A 55 -6.22 -0.30 -7.09
CA ARG A 55 -5.84 -1.71 -6.87
C ARG A 55 -4.85 -1.89 -5.72
N TYR A 56 -4.03 -0.89 -5.43
CA TYR A 56 -2.99 -0.95 -4.39
C TYR A 56 -3.36 -0.28 -3.07
N LEU A 57 -4.53 0.38 -2.95
CA LEU A 57 -4.91 1.12 -1.75
C LEU A 57 -4.95 0.26 -0.49
N ASP A 58 -5.46 -0.97 -0.58
CA ASP A 58 -5.50 -1.89 0.57
C ASP A 58 -4.09 -2.25 1.05
N GLN A 59 -3.14 -2.42 0.13
CA GLN A 59 -1.74 -2.71 0.42
C GLN A 59 -1.04 -1.49 1.01
N VAL A 60 -1.32 -0.28 0.50
CA VAL A 60 -0.80 0.96 1.08
C VAL A 60 -1.34 1.14 2.50
N GLN A 61 -2.62 0.87 2.74
CA GLN A 61 -3.20 0.95 4.08
C GLN A 61 -2.54 -0.04 5.05
N ALA A 62 -2.27 -1.27 4.59
CA ALA A 62 -1.50 -2.23 5.38
C ALA A 62 -0.06 -1.74 5.64
N CYS A 63 0.58 -1.12 4.64
CA CYS A 63 1.90 -0.51 4.80
C CYS A 63 1.90 0.64 5.80
N TYR A 64 0.85 1.46 5.82
CA TYR A 64 0.70 2.55 6.80
C TYR A 64 0.77 2.00 8.23
N THR A 65 -0.01 0.96 8.54
CA THR A 65 0.04 0.30 9.85
C THR A 65 1.44 -0.25 10.16
N LEU A 66 2.11 -0.88 9.19
CA LEU A 66 3.47 -1.39 9.39
C LEU A 66 4.50 -0.27 9.64
N ILE A 67 4.36 0.87 8.95
CA ILE A 67 5.22 2.04 9.12
C ILE A 67 5.05 2.63 10.53
N GLU A 68 3.82 2.72 11.02
CA GLU A 68 3.53 3.15 12.40
C GLU A 68 4.08 2.15 13.44
N ASP A 69 3.75 0.86 13.30
CA ASP A 69 4.12 -0.19 14.25
C ASP A 69 5.64 -0.32 14.45
N TYR A 70 6.41 -0.20 13.35
CA TYR A 70 7.86 -0.35 13.37
C TYR A 70 8.64 0.98 13.29
N ALA A 71 7.93 2.11 13.31
CA ALA A 71 8.48 3.46 13.16
C ALA A 71 9.50 3.55 12.01
N PHE A 72 9.09 3.15 10.80
CA PHE A 72 9.97 3.16 9.65
C PHE A 72 10.24 4.59 9.15
N LEU A 73 11.54 4.91 8.97
CA LEU A 73 12.01 6.26 8.60
C LEU A 73 12.79 6.29 7.27
N PHE A 74 12.61 5.30 6.40
CA PHE A 74 13.25 5.26 5.09
C PHE A 74 12.41 5.96 4.02
N SER A 75 13.06 6.36 2.92
CA SER A 75 12.48 7.17 1.84
C SER A 75 11.21 6.58 1.25
N GLU A 76 11.18 5.27 0.99
CA GLU A 76 10.08 4.58 0.33
C GLU A 76 8.82 4.56 1.20
N ALA A 77 8.97 4.53 2.53
CA ALA A 77 7.84 4.65 3.45
C ALA A 77 7.15 6.02 3.32
N ALA A 78 7.94 7.10 3.23
CA ALA A 78 7.40 8.44 3.02
C ALA A 78 6.84 8.62 1.58
N ALA A 79 7.55 8.08 0.58
CA ALA A 79 7.21 8.28 -0.83
C ALA A 79 5.88 7.63 -1.21
N VAL A 80 5.61 6.39 -0.77
CA VAL A 80 4.34 5.70 -1.06
C VAL A 80 3.15 6.40 -0.41
N LEU A 81 3.31 6.91 0.83
CA LEU A 81 2.27 7.65 1.53
C LEU A 81 2.02 9.01 0.89
N HIS A 82 3.08 9.72 0.46
CA HIS A 82 2.95 10.97 -0.25
C HIS A 82 2.19 10.80 -1.57
N ARG A 83 2.58 9.82 -2.39
CA ARG A 83 1.91 9.52 -3.67
C ARG A 83 0.45 9.10 -3.49
N THR A 84 0.16 8.37 -2.42
CA THR A 84 -1.22 8.02 -2.06
C THR A 84 -2.04 9.25 -1.65
N GLY A 85 -1.43 10.20 -0.93
CA GLY A 85 -2.05 11.49 -0.63
C GLY A 85 -2.37 12.31 -1.89
N LEU A 86 -1.45 12.34 -2.86
CA LEU A 86 -1.67 12.98 -4.16
C LEU A 86 -2.84 12.35 -4.91
N TYR A 87 -2.90 11.01 -4.95
CA TYR A 87 -4.01 10.28 -5.54
C TYR A 87 -5.36 10.74 -4.95
N PHE A 88 -5.50 10.75 -3.61
CA PHE A 88 -6.75 11.14 -2.96
C PHE A 88 -7.13 12.60 -3.24
N LEU A 89 -6.15 13.51 -3.22
CA LEU A 89 -6.38 14.92 -3.50
C LEU A 89 -6.93 15.13 -4.93
N HIS A 90 -6.28 14.53 -5.92
CA HIS A 90 -6.70 14.65 -7.32
C HIS A 90 -8.04 13.96 -7.60
N HIS A 91 -8.24 12.77 -7.03
CA HIS A 91 -9.51 12.05 -7.17
C HIS A 91 -10.68 12.83 -6.54
N ALA A 92 -10.46 13.48 -5.39
CA ALA A 92 -11.46 14.34 -4.77
C ALA A 92 -11.80 15.57 -5.63
N PHE A 93 -10.79 16.24 -6.20
CA PHE A 93 -11.03 17.38 -7.09
C PHE A 93 -11.79 16.99 -8.37
N TYR A 94 -11.47 15.85 -8.96
CA TYR A 94 -12.19 15.37 -10.13
C TYR A 94 -13.65 15.05 -9.81
N ALA A 95 -13.92 14.37 -8.69
CA ALA A 95 -15.28 14.09 -8.25
C ALA A 95 -16.10 15.38 -8.01
N LEU A 96 -15.44 16.48 -7.63
CA LEU A 96 -16.08 17.80 -7.50
C LEU A 96 -16.30 18.50 -8.85
N ALA A 97 -15.50 18.19 -9.87
CA ALA A 97 -15.57 18.82 -11.19
C ALA A 97 -16.50 18.10 -12.18
N GLU A 98 -16.67 16.78 -12.07
CA GLU A 98 -17.58 15.98 -12.90
C GLU A 98 -19.05 16.46 -12.95
N PRO A 99 -19.66 16.99 -11.86
CA PRO A 99 -21.05 17.45 -11.89
C PRO A 99 -21.25 18.90 -12.41
N LEU A 100 -20.18 19.61 -12.82
CA LEU A 100 -20.24 20.98 -13.35
C LEU A 100 -20.31 21.01 -14.89
#